data_AF-A0A8C6L4H6-F1
#
_entry.id   AF-A0A8C6L4H6-F1
#
_cell.length_a   1.000
_cell.length_b   1.000
_cell.length_c   1.000
_cell.angle_alpha   90.00
_cell.angle_beta   90.00
_cell.angle_gamma   90.00
#
_symmetry.space_group_name_H-M   'P 1'
#
loop_
_entity.id
_entity.type
_entity.pdbx_description
1 polymer ?
#
loop_
_entity_poly.entity_id
_entity_poly.type
_entity_poly.pdbx_seq_one_letter_code
_entity_poly.pdbx_strand_id
1 'polypeptide(L)'
;MRRLSKKKALSLVKELDAFPKVSESFVETTASGGTVSLIAFSAMAILAVLEFFVYRDTWMKYEYEVDKDFSSKLKINVDITVAMKCQHVGADILDLAETMITSTGLQYQPVIFELTPQQRLWQRTLHLIQSRLREEHALQEVPYKTLLKGAPTALPPRESSSIEPLDACRIHAYNFSHRIDHLSFGEEVPGIINPLDGTEKITYNNNQMYQYFITVVPTKLNTYEIAADTHQFSVTERERMINHAAGSHGVSGIFVKYDTSSLMVTVSEQHMPLWQFLVRLCGIIGGIFSTTGMLHSLVGFCFNVICCRFKLGVYRPREVSLDKKQTSSVWSKHLLNDNQSE
;
A
#
# COMPACT_ATOMS: atom_id res chain seq x y z
N MET A 1 -16.72 -26.38 33.38
CA MET A 1 -17.21 -26.37 31.99
C MET A 1 -17.84 -27.72 31.65
N ARG A 2 -19.17 -27.79 31.55
CA ARG A 2 -19.91 -29.04 31.25
C ARG A 2 -19.94 -29.28 29.74
N ARG A 3 -19.33 -30.37 29.27
CA ARG A 3 -19.44 -30.84 27.88
C ARG A 3 -20.90 -31.12 27.54
N LEU A 4 -21.54 -30.22 26.81
CA LEU A 4 -22.87 -30.45 26.22
C LEU A 4 -22.76 -31.67 25.29
N SER A 5 -23.52 -32.72 25.58
CA SER A 5 -23.54 -33.90 24.71
C SER A 5 -24.13 -33.50 23.36
N LYS A 6 -23.54 -34.00 22.26
CA LYS A 6 -23.99 -33.69 20.89
C LYS A 6 -25.51 -33.85 20.72
N LYS A 7 -26.13 -34.78 21.44
CA LYS A 7 -27.58 -35.03 21.44
C LYS A 7 -28.40 -33.88 22.02
N LYS A 8 -27.93 -33.22 23.10
CA LYS A 8 -28.60 -32.06 23.71
C LYS A 8 -28.46 -30.79 22.86
N ALA A 9 -27.33 -30.62 22.17
CA ALA A 9 -27.17 -29.52 21.21
C ALA A 9 -28.12 -29.71 20.01
N LEU A 10 -28.26 -30.94 19.52
CA LEU A 10 -29.13 -31.26 18.38
C LEU A 10 -30.62 -31.05 18.71
N SER A 11 -31.05 -31.34 19.94
CA SER A 11 -32.43 -31.06 20.36
C SER A 11 -32.71 -29.57 20.50
N LEU A 12 -31.76 -28.79 21.03
CA LEU A 12 -31.89 -27.33 21.13
C LEU A 12 -31.92 -26.63 19.76
N VAL A 13 -31.10 -27.09 18.81
CA VAL A 13 -31.13 -26.57 17.43
C VAL A 13 -32.45 -26.93 16.73
N LYS A 14 -33.03 -28.08 17.04
CA LYS A 14 -34.32 -28.53 16.48
C LYS A 14 -35.53 -27.79 17.10
N GLU A 15 -35.39 -27.31 18.33
CA GLU A 15 -36.42 -26.54 19.05
C GLU A 15 -36.39 -25.05 18.68
N LEU A 16 -35.25 -24.54 18.22
CA LEU A 16 -35.10 -23.20 17.63
C LEU A 16 -35.50 -23.13 16.15
N ASP A 17 -35.83 -24.27 15.52
CA ASP A 17 -36.30 -24.33 14.13
C ASP A 17 -37.80 -23.98 14.08
N ALA A 18 -38.09 -22.69 14.04
CA ALA A 18 -39.44 -22.11 14.09
C ALA A 18 -40.25 -22.30 12.79
N PHE A 19 -39.74 -23.10 11.84
CA PHE A 19 -40.38 -23.29 10.54
C PHE A 19 -40.81 -24.76 10.35
N PRO A 20 -42.13 -25.05 10.29
CA PRO A 20 -42.59 -26.40 9.98
C PRO A 20 -42.08 -26.81 8.60
N LYS A 21 -41.43 -27.97 8.52
CA LYS A 21 -40.89 -28.47 7.27
C LYS A 21 -42.03 -28.70 6.27
N VAL A 22 -42.00 -27.95 5.17
CA VAL A 22 -43.04 -27.96 4.13
C VAL A 22 -43.16 -29.37 3.56
N SER A 23 -44.39 -29.85 3.35
CA SER A 23 -44.64 -31.21 2.84
C SER A 23 -44.05 -31.39 1.44
N GLU A 24 -43.44 -32.54 1.19
CA GLU A 24 -42.66 -32.86 -0.03
C GLU A 24 -43.45 -32.69 -1.34
N SER A 25 -44.79 -32.66 -1.26
CA SER A 25 -45.70 -32.41 -2.38
C SER A 25 -45.70 -30.96 -2.91
N PHE A 26 -45.16 -29.99 -2.16
CA PHE A 26 -45.04 -28.58 -2.59
C PHE A 26 -43.61 -28.20 -3.01
N VAL A 27 -42.69 -29.18 -3.04
CA VAL A 27 -41.29 -28.97 -3.42
C VAL A 27 -41.07 -29.56 -4.81
N GLU A 28 -41.38 -28.77 -5.83
CA GLU A 28 -41.07 -29.13 -7.23
C GLU A 28 -39.56 -28.94 -7.48
N THR A 29 -38.78 -30.02 -7.43
CA THR A 29 -37.35 -29.98 -7.76
C THR A 29 -37.17 -29.87 -9.27
N THR A 30 -36.97 -28.66 -9.79
CA THR A 30 -36.60 -28.44 -11.19
C THR A 30 -35.11 -28.66 -11.38
N ALA A 31 -34.71 -29.50 -12.35
CA ALA A 31 -33.30 -29.84 -12.62
C ALA A 31 -32.43 -28.60 -12.91
N SER A 32 -33.01 -27.52 -13.44
CA SER A 32 -32.34 -26.24 -13.68
C SER A 32 -32.09 -25.42 -12.41
N GLY A 33 -32.93 -25.54 -11.37
CA GLY A 33 -32.80 -24.79 -10.12
C GLY A 33 -31.62 -25.25 -9.26
N GLY A 34 -31.28 -26.55 -9.34
CA GLY A 34 -30.12 -27.12 -8.66
C GLY A 34 -28.79 -26.54 -9.15
N THR A 35 -28.64 -26.37 -10.47
CA THR A 35 -27.43 -25.81 -11.09
C THR A 35 -27.24 -24.34 -10.73
N VAL A 36 -28.31 -23.54 -10.73
CA VAL A 36 -28.26 -22.11 -10.34
C VAL A 36 -27.85 -21.98 -8.87
N SER A 37 -28.38 -22.83 -8.00
CA SER A 37 -28.01 -22.84 -6.58
C SER A 37 -26.53 -23.23 -6.39
N LEU A 38 -26.03 -24.21 -7.14
CA LEU A 38 -24.63 -24.63 -7.10
C LEU A 38 -23.68 -23.48 -7.50
N ILE A 39 -24.03 -22.73 -8.55
CA ILE A 39 -23.27 -21.56 -9.02
C ILE A 39 -23.31 -20.43 -7.98
N ALA A 40 -24.47 -20.19 -7.35
CA ALA A 40 -24.60 -19.18 -6.31
C ALA A 40 -23.74 -19.52 -5.07
N PHE A 41 -23.72 -20.79 -4.64
CA PHE A 41 -22.87 -21.23 -3.54
C PHE A 41 -21.37 -21.16 -3.88
N SER A 42 -20.97 -21.51 -5.11
CA SER A 42 -19.57 -21.38 -5.52
C SER A 42 -19.14 -19.91 -5.60
N ALA A 43 -19.98 -19.03 -6.14
CA ALA A 43 -19.74 -17.58 -6.15
C ALA A 43 -19.63 -17.01 -4.73
N MET A 44 -20.49 -17.44 -3.81
CA MET A 44 -20.43 -17.06 -2.39
C MET A 44 -19.11 -17.46 -1.74
N ALA A 45 -18.66 -18.70 -1.97
CA ALA A 45 -17.39 -19.19 -1.45
C ALA A 45 -16.20 -18.41 -2.02
N ILE A 46 -16.18 -18.13 -3.33
CA ILE A 46 -15.11 -17.36 -3.98
C ILE A 46 -15.04 -15.94 -3.41
N LEU A 47 -16.18 -15.24 -3.34
CA LEU A 47 -16.23 -13.88 -2.81
C LEU A 47 -15.82 -13.83 -1.33
N ALA A 48 -16.24 -14.79 -0.51
CA ALA A 48 -15.81 -14.87 0.89
C ALA A 48 -14.30 -15.13 1.03
N VAL A 49 -13.71 -15.95 0.16
CA VAL A 49 -12.26 -16.18 0.14
C VAL A 49 -11.50 -14.94 -0.29
N LEU A 50 -11.96 -14.24 -1.33
CA LEU A 50 -11.35 -12.97 -1.76
C LEU A 50 -11.43 -11.92 -0.65
N GLU A 51 -12.58 -11.80 -0.01
CA GLU A 51 -12.79 -10.88 1.11
C GLU A 51 -11.89 -11.24 2.31
N PHE A 52 -11.65 -12.53 2.54
CA PHE A 52 -10.70 -12.98 3.56
C PHE A 52 -9.25 -12.60 3.22
N PHE A 53 -8.85 -12.67 1.95
CA PHE A 53 -7.53 -12.20 1.53
C PHE A 53 -7.39 -10.69 1.71
N VAL A 54 -8.43 -9.92 1.38
CA VAL A 54 -8.47 -8.47 1.65
C VAL A 54 -8.39 -8.18 3.14
N TYR A 55 -9.11 -8.94 3.97
CA TYR A 55 -9.05 -8.84 5.44
C TYR A 55 -7.67 -9.09 6.03
N ARG A 56 -6.93 -10.01 5.42
CA ARG A 56 -5.57 -10.33 5.81
C ARG A 56 -4.54 -9.31 5.36
N ASP A 57 -4.88 -8.46 4.40
CA ASP A 57 -3.97 -7.43 3.92
C ASP A 57 -4.05 -6.19 4.79
N THR A 58 -2.92 -5.49 4.89
CA THR A 58 -2.75 -4.29 5.71
C THR A 58 -2.41 -3.11 4.83
N TRP A 59 -2.92 -1.92 5.17
CA TRP A 59 -2.64 -0.68 4.45
C TRP A 59 -1.92 0.32 5.34
N MET A 60 -1.16 1.23 4.73
CA MET A 60 -0.51 2.32 5.46
C MET A 60 -1.40 3.54 5.51
N LYS A 61 -1.54 4.09 6.72
CA LYS A 61 -2.24 5.35 6.94
C LYS A 61 -1.20 6.42 7.28
N TYR A 62 -1.23 7.49 6.49
CA TYR A 62 -0.39 8.68 6.65
C TYR A 62 -1.18 9.78 7.34
N GLU A 63 -0.69 10.25 8.47
CA GLU A 63 -1.32 11.31 9.24
C GLU A 63 -0.34 12.48 9.39
N TYR A 64 -0.80 13.69 9.11
CA TYR A 64 0.02 14.89 9.16
C TYR A 64 -0.24 15.63 10.46
N GLU A 65 0.81 15.79 11.25
CA GLU A 65 0.76 16.47 12.54
C GLU A 65 1.80 17.60 12.57
N VAL A 66 1.68 18.49 13.54
CA VAL A 66 2.72 19.50 13.78
C VAL A 66 3.81 18.88 14.62
N ASP A 67 5.07 19.06 14.22
CA ASP A 67 6.20 18.60 15.01
C ASP A 67 6.26 19.35 16.35
N LYS A 68 6.29 18.59 17.44
CA LYS A 68 6.38 19.13 18.81
C LYS A 68 7.83 19.18 19.31
N ASP A 69 8.74 18.49 18.64
CA ASP A 69 10.11 18.25 19.11
C ASP A 69 11.17 18.90 18.20
N PHE A 70 10.87 20.13 17.73
CA PHE A 70 11.72 20.91 16.81
C PHE A 70 13.14 21.21 17.35
N SER A 71 13.38 21.08 18.67
CA SER A 71 14.67 21.37 19.31
C SER A 71 15.61 20.15 19.41
N SER A 72 15.21 18.99 18.89
CA SER A 72 16.03 17.78 18.96
C SER A 72 17.24 17.86 18.02
N LYS A 73 18.36 17.21 18.40
CA LYS A 73 19.57 17.15 17.57
C LYS A 73 19.36 16.16 16.43
N LEU A 74 19.31 16.66 15.20
CA LEU A 74 19.23 15.84 14.00
C LEU A 74 20.59 15.21 13.69
N LYS A 75 20.63 13.87 13.57
CA LYS A 75 21.81 13.14 13.06
C LYS A 75 21.79 13.19 11.53
N ILE A 76 22.93 13.45 10.91
CA ILE A 76 23.07 13.49 9.46
C ILE A 76 24.13 12.46 9.08
N ASN A 77 23.77 11.49 8.24
CA ASN A 77 24.71 10.50 7.73
C ASN A 77 25.01 10.88 6.28
N VAL A 78 26.29 11.13 6.00
CA VAL A 78 26.75 11.67 4.71
C VAL A 78 27.89 10.82 4.20
N ASP A 79 27.71 10.25 3.02
CA ASP A 79 28.74 9.57 2.25
C ASP A 79 28.81 10.20 0.84
N ILE A 80 29.86 11.01 0.63
CA ILE A 80 30.07 11.75 -0.61
C ILE A 80 31.49 11.52 -1.10
N THR A 81 31.61 11.02 -2.32
CA THR A 81 32.87 10.83 -3.03
C THR A 81 33.14 12.04 -3.94
N VAL A 82 34.22 12.77 -3.69
CA VAL A 82 34.65 13.91 -4.53
C VAL A 82 35.86 13.51 -5.36
N ALA A 83 35.92 13.93 -6.63
CA ALA A 83 37.03 13.68 -7.56
C ALA A 83 38.27 14.55 -7.25
N MET A 84 38.69 14.55 -5.98
CA MET A 84 39.83 15.31 -5.46
C MET A 84 40.57 14.49 -4.39
N LYS A 85 41.86 14.78 -4.20
CA LYS A 85 42.64 14.15 -3.11
C LYS A 85 42.12 14.62 -1.75
N CYS A 86 42.02 13.72 -0.78
CA CYS A 86 41.53 13.99 0.57
C CYS A 86 42.25 15.17 1.28
N GLN A 87 43.53 15.41 0.96
CA GLN A 87 44.29 16.53 1.53
C GLN A 87 43.79 17.93 1.11
N HIS A 88 43.01 18.02 0.04
CA HIS A 88 42.49 19.28 -0.51
C HIS A 88 40.97 19.44 -0.33
N VAL A 89 40.32 18.48 0.35
CA VAL A 89 38.89 18.49 0.60
C VAL A 89 38.70 18.74 2.09
N GLY A 90 38.03 19.84 2.43
CA GLY A 90 37.55 20.13 3.77
C GLY A 90 36.03 20.07 3.80
N ALA A 91 35.46 19.67 4.92
CA ALA A 91 34.02 19.65 5.13
C ALA A 91 33.71 20.35 6.45
N ASP A 92 32.95 21.43 6.34
CA ASP A 92 32.61 22.32 7.44
C ASP A 92 31.10 22.39 7.60
N ILE A 93 30.65 22.47 8.86
CA ILE A 93 29.24 22.62 9.20
C ILE A 93 29.04 24.06 9.68
N LEU A 94 28.17 24.78 8.99
CA LEU A 94 27.83 26.18 9.27
C LEU A 94 26.38 26.25 9.75
N ASP A 95 26.15 26.96 10.86
CA ASP A 95 24.80 27.30 11.29
C ASP A 95 24.23 28.47 10.45
N LEU A 96 22.95 28.82 10.64
CA LEU A 96 22.29 29.99 10.03
C LEU A 96 23.04 31.31 10.29
N ALA A 97 23.81 31.38 11.39
CA ALA A 97 24.68 32.50 11.73
C ALA A 97 26.06 32.44 11.06
N GLU A 98 26.30 31.49 10.17
CA GLU A 98 27.58 31.22 9.47
C GLU A 98 28.76 31.00 10.44
N THR A 99 28.46 30.59 11.67
CA THR A 99 29.46 30.21 12.66
C THR A 99 29.87 28.77 12.45
N MET A 100 31.18 28.53 12.44
CA MET A 100 31.76 27.21 12.31
C MET A 100 31.47 26.40 13.56
N ILE A 101 30.76 25.29 13.42
CA ILE A 101 30.60 24.28 14.47
C ILE A 101 31.59 23.17 14.16
N THR A 102 32.41 22.79 15.13
CA THR A 102 33.42 21.73 14.97
C THR A 102 32.76 20.46 14.41
N SER A 103 33.18 20.02 13.22
CA SER A 103 32.71 18.80 12.55
C SER A 103 33.35 17.56 13.17
N THR A 104 33.08 17.31 14.46
CA THR A 104 33.59 16.11 15.14
C THR A 104 32.84 14.89 14.64
N GLY A 105 33.46 14.10 13.74
CA GLY A 105 32.90 12.80 13.32
C GLY A 105 33.12 12.42 11.85
N LEU A 106 33.59 13.33 11.00
CA LEU A 106 33.87 13.01 9.58
C LEU A 106 35.17 12.22 9.44
N GLN A 107 35.13 11.08 8.74
CA GLN A 107 36.30 10.28 8.41
C GLN A 107 36.61 10.43 6.92
N TYR A 108 37.83 10.84 6.60
CA TYR A 108 38.28 10.99 5.22
C TYR A 108 39.00 9.72 4.76
N GLN A 109 38.40 9.01 3.80
CA GLN A 109 39.00 7.81 3.21
C GLN A 109 39.38 8.08 1.75
N PRO A 110 40.61 7.73 1.31
CA PRO A 110 40.98 7.81 -0.09
C PRO A 110 40.23 6.73 -0.89
N VAL A 111 39.48 7.16 -1.90
CA VAL A 111 38.66 6.29 -2.76
C VAL A 111 38.88 6.64 -4.24
N ILE A 112 38.52 5.71 -5.12
CA ILE A 112 38.57 5.90 -6.57
C ILE A 112 37.21 6.42 -7.03
N PHE A 113 37.22 7.53 -7.77
CA PHE A 113 35.99 8.16 -8.27
C PHE A 113 35.25 7.25 -9.26
N GLU A 114 35.95 6.56 -10.16
CA GLU A 114 35.32 5.67 -11.13
C GLU A 114 34.74 4.39 -10.52
N LEU A 115 33.47 4.12 -10.85
CA LEU A 115 32.75 2.91 -10.44
C LEU A 115 33.14 1.69 -11.29
N THR A 116 33.16 0.52 -10.65
CA THR A 116 33.29 -0.77 -11.34
C THR A 116 32.05 -1.09 -12.21
N PRO A 117 32.14 -2.00 -13.19
CA PRO A 117 30.98 -2.38 -14.02
C PRO A 117 29.76 -2.84 -13.21
N GLN A 118 29.97 -3.58 -12.11
CA GLN A 118 28.91 -4.03 -11.21
C GLN A 118 28.28 -2.85 -10.44
N GLN A 119 29.10 -1.94 -9.93
CA GLN A 119 28.62 -0.75 -9.25
C GLN A 119 27.86 0.19 -10.19
N ARG A 120 28.31 0.34 -11.46
CA ARG A 120 27.57 1.09 -12.49
C ARG A 120 26.21 0.46 -12.79
N LEU A 121 26.12 -0.87 -12.83
CA LEU A 121 24.84 -1.57 -12.97
C LEU A 121 23.91 -1.27 -11.81
N TRP A 122 24.41 -1.39 -10.58
CA TRP A 122 23.66 -1.05 -9.36
C TRP A 122 23.16 0.41 -9.38
N GLN A 123 24.03 1.36 -9.73
CA GLN A 123 23.67 2.79 -9.80
C GLN A 123 22.59 3.05 -10.86
N ARG A 124 22.68 2.40 -12.03
CA ARG A 124 21.63 2.48 -13.06
C ARG A 124 20.30 1.90 -12.57
N THR A 125 20.33 0.80 -11.84
CA THR A 125 19.14 0.19 -11.24
C THR A 125 18.51 1.12 -10.21
N LEU A 126 19.30 1.74 -9.33
CA LEU A 126 18.80 2.74 -8.39
C LEU A 126 18.15 3.93 -9.08
N HIS A 127 18.80 4.51 -10.08
CA HIS A 127 18.23 5.62 -10.84
C HIS A 127 16.90 5.26 -11.53
N LEU A 128 16.78 4.04 -12.05
CA LEU A 128 15.54 3.55 -12.65
C LEU A 128 14.42 3.40 -11.61
N ILE A 129 14.74 2.86 -10.44
CA ILE A 129 13.78 2.74 -9.34
C ILE A 129 13.33 4.14 -8.90
N GLN A 130 14.27 5.06 -8.73
CA GLN A 130 13.98 6.41 -8.28
C GLN A 130 13.14 7.21 -9.30
N SER A 131 13.39 7.06 -10.61
CA SER A 131 12.59 7.73 -11.63
C SER A 131 11.15 7.22 -11.66
N ARG A 132 10.94 5.91 -11.48
CA ARG A 132 9.61 5.31 -11.31
C ARG A 132 8.89 5.81 -10.07
N LEU A 133 9.58 5.81 -8.93
CA LEU A 133 9.04 6.32 -7.66
C LEU A 133 8.65 7.81 -7.77
N ARG A 134 9.41 8.60 -8.53
CA ARG A 134 9.09 10.00 -8.81
C ARG A 134 7.86 10.13 -9.70
N GLU A 135 7.76 9.41 -10.82
CA GLU A 135 6.60 9.49 -11.72
C GLU A 135 5.27 9.12 -11.02
N GLU A 136 5.30 8.17 -10.09
CA GLU A 136 4.13 7.77 -9.31
C GLU A 136 3.85 8.70 -8.11
N HIS A 137 4.03 10.03 -8.27
CA HIS A 137 3.70 11.10 -7.30
C HIS A 137 2.31 10.99 -6.59
N ALA A 138 1.46 10.03 -6.98
CA ALA A 138 0.17 9.71 -6.41
C ALA A 138 0.16 8.57 -5.36
N LEU A 139 1.25 7.84 -5.14
CA LEU A 139 1.26 6.76 -4.15
C LEU A 139 2.20 7.07 -2.99
N GLN A 140 1.58 7.59 -1.93
CA GLN A 140 1.86 7.20 -0.55
C GLN A 140 1.84 5.67 -0.33
N GLU A 141 1.76 4.81 -1.35
CA GLU A 141 1.65 3.36 -1.24
C GLU A 141 2.77 2.63 -1.96
N VAL A 142 4.01 3.13 -1.91
CA VAL A 142 5.15 2.22 -2.10
C VAL A 142 5.31 1.51 -0.77
N PRO A 143 4.86 0.25 -0.64
CA PRO A 143 4.87 -0.37 0.65
C PRO A 143 6.34 -0.58 1.03
N TYR A 144 6.77 0.07 2.10
CA TYR A 144 7.84 -0.35 2.99
C TYR A 144 8.01 -1.89 3.00
N LYS A 145 6.90 -2.66 2.96
CA LYS A 145 6.83 -4.13 2.83
C LYS A 145 7.62 -4.76 1.67
N THR A 146 7.70 -4.11 0.50
CA THR A 146 8.47 -4.61 -0.67
C THR A 146 9.91 -4.11 -0.62
N LEU A 147 10.12 -2.87 -0.18
CA LEU A 147 11.43 -2.24 -0.11
C LEU A 147 12.30 -2.84 1.03
N LEU A 148 11.67 -3.32 2.11
CA LEU A 148 12.28 -4.07 3.22
C LEU A 148 12.69 -5.51 2.85
N LYS A 149 12.20 -6.06 1.73
CA LYS A 149 12.38 -7.49 1.39
C LYS A 149 13.52 -7.82 0.43
N GLY A 150 14.46 -6.89 0.19
CA GLY A 150 15.82 -7.29 -0.20
C GLY A 150 16.45 -6.63 -1.43
N ALA A 151 16.26 -5.33 -1.66
CA ALA A 151 17.22 -4.60 -2.48
C ALA A 151 18.30 -3.98 -1.56
N PRO A 152 19.60 -4.31 -1.72
CA PRO A 152 20.64 -3.58 -1.01
C PRO A 152 20.66 -2.14 -1.55
N THR A 153 20.17 -1.21 -0.74
CA THR A 153 20.22 0.24 -0.98
C THR A 153 21.64 0.80 -0.80
N ALA A 154 22.55 0.01 -0.25
CA ALA A 154 23.95 0.35 -0.10
C ALA A 154 24.76 -0.02 -1.35
N LEU A 155 25.72 0.84 -1.70
CA LEU A 155 26.69 0.59 -2.76
C LEU A 155 27.45 -0.73 -2.48
N PRO A 156 27.50 -1.68 -3.43
CA PRO A 156 28.20 -2.95 -3.18
C PRO A 156 29.71 -2.71 -3.01
N PRO A 157 30.37 -3.53 -2.15
CA PRO A 157 31.80 -3.41 -1.91
C PRO A 157 32.57 -3.67 -3.21
N ARG A 158 33.66 -2.92 -3.41
CA ARG A 158 34.52 -3.05 -4.59
C ARG A 158 35.30 -4.36 -4.52
N GLU A 159 35.15 -5.20 -5.55
CA GLU A 159 35.75 -6.54 -5.61
C GLU A 159 37.23 -6.54 -6.08
N SER A 160 37.82 -5.38 -6.42
CA SER A 160 39.21 -5.30 -6.89
C SER A 160 40.08 -4.30 -6.11
N SER A 161 41.26 -4.76 -5.72
CA SER A 161 42.42 -3.90 -5.45
C SER A 161 43.03 -3.47 -6.79
N SER A 162 42.57 -2.36 -7.35
CA SER A 162 43.11 -1.85 -8.60
C SER A 162 44.55 -1.36 -8.41
N ILE A 163 45.47 -1.97 -9.16
CA ILE A 163 46.88 -1.59 -9.36
C ILE A 163 46.93 -0.44 -10.40
N GLU A 164 46.05 0.56 -10.25
CA GLU A 164 46.07 1.76 -11.08
C GLU A 164 46.74 2.89 -10.30
N PRO A 165 47.66 3.64 -10.92
CA PRO A 165 48.35 4.73 -10.24
C PRO A 165 47.33 5.78 -9.78
N LEU A 166 47.62 6.40 -8.63
CA LEU A 166 46.87 7.54 -8.11
C LEU A 166 46.91 8.69 -9.13
N ASP A 167 45.93 8.71 -10.03
CA ASP A 167 45.76 9.73 -11.06
C ASP A 167 45.27 11.04 -10.46
N ALA A 168 46.22 11.85 -9.99
CA ALA A 168 46.12 13.30 -10.09
C ALA A 168 47.47 13.96 -9.75
N CYS A 169 48.19 14.40 -10.77
CA CYS A 169 48.82 15.71 -10.69
C CYS A 169 49.02 16.33 -12.08
N ARG A 170 48.25 17.37 -12.37
CA ARG A 170 48.73 18.52 -13.14
C ARG A 170 48.05 19.75 -12.57
N ILE A 171 48.86 20.69 -12.11
CA ILE A 171 48.41 21.97 -11.57
C ILE A 171 47.67 22.70 -12.69
N HIS A 172 46.35 22.71 -12.63
CA HIS A 172 45.48 23.86 -12.84
C HIS A 172 44.05 23.40 -12.53
N ALA A 173 43.60 23.82 -11.33
CA ALA A 173 42.22 24.06 -10.94
C ALA A 173 41.40 22.90 -10.34
N TYR A 174 40.47 23.28 -9.46
CA TYR A 174 39.69 22.39 -8.59
C TYR A 174 38.62 21.63 -9.39
N ASN A 175 38.53 20.32 -9.20
CA ASN A 175 37.51 19.49 -9.83
C ASN A 175 36.40 19.19 -8.82
N PHE A 176 35.27 19.88 -8.92
CA PHE A 176 34.11 19.66 -8.05
C PHE A 176 33.19 18.52 -8.51
N SER A 177 33.67 17.63 -9.39
CA SER A 177 32.93 16.42 -9.75
C SER A 177 32.76 15.57 -8.50
N HIS A 178 31.53 15.17 -8.22
CA HIS A 178 31.22 14.45 -7.00
C HIS A 178 30.06 13.49 -7.22
N ARG A 179 30.01 12.49 -6.35
CA ARG A 179 28.95 11.49 -6.28
C ARG A 179 28.47 11.40 -4.84
N ILE A 180 27.17 11.39 -4.65
CA ILE A 180 26.55 11.18 -3.34
C ILE A 180 26.21 9.70 -3.27
N ASP A 181 26.97 8.95 -2.49
CA ASP A 181 26.78 7.51 -2.33
C ASP A 181 25.61 7.22 -1.40
N HIS A 182 25.54 7.94 -0.27
CA HIS A 182 24.41 7.89 0.64
C HIS A 182 24.21 9.22 1.38
N LEU A 183 22.96 9.69 1.49
CA LEU A 183 22.60 10.81 2.34
C LEU A 183 21.30 10.55 3.07
N SER A 184 21.34 10.50 4.39
CA SER A 184 20.17 10.26 5.24
C SER A 184 20.15 11.14 6.48
N PHE A 185 18.96 11.29 7.06
CA PHE A 185 18.71 12.12 8.23
C PHE A 185 18.01 11.29 9.32
N GLY A 186 18.55 11.32 10.53
CA GLY A 186 18.03 10.60 11.69
C GLY A 186 18.46 9.13 11.75
N GLU A 187 17.54 8.26 12.17
CA GLU A 187 17.76 6.81 12.24
C GLU A 187 17.56 6.17 10.87
N GLU A 188 18.50 5.33 10.45
CA GLU A 188 18.43 4.62 9.17
C GLU A 188 17.55 3.37 9.31
N VAL A 189 16.50 3.30 8.50
CA VAL A 189 15.66 2.12 8.37
C VAL A 189 15.99 1.43 7.04
N PRO A 190 16.22 0.10 7.04
CA PRO A 190 16.55 -0.63 5.82
C PRO A 190 15.42 -0.50 4.80
N GLY A 191 15.78 -0.43 3.51
CA GLY A 191 14.78 -0.33 2.46
C GLY A 191 14.09 1.03 2.39
N ILE A 192 14.73 2.13 2.80
CA ILE A 192 14.37 3.48 2.34
C ILE A 192 15.43 3.90 1.30
N ILE A 193 14.98 4.40 0.15
CA ILE A 193 15.86 4.94 -0.89
C ILE A 193 15.74 6.46 -0.83
N ASN A 194 16.85 7.16 -0.58
CA ASN A 194 16.82 8.61 -0.48
C ASN A 194 16.96 9.27 -1.87
N PRO A 195 16.42 10.49 -2.07
CA PRO A 195 16.47 11.15 -3.37
C PRO A 195 17.86 11.50 -3.92
N LEU A 196 18.89 11.55 -3.09
CA LEU A 196 20.26 11.87 -3.52
C LEU A 196 21.17 10.64 -3.64
N ASP A 197 20.71 9.47 -3.25
CA ASP A 197 21.52 8.25 -3.26
C ASP A 197 21.89 7.85 -4.69
N GLY A 198 23.19 7.64 -4.93
CA GLY A 198 23.74 7.28 -6.24
C GLY A 198 23.81 8.43 -7.25
N THR A 199 23.50 9.67 -6.86
CA THR A 199 23.56 10.82 -7.77
C THR A 199 25.00 11.23 -8.07
N GLU A 200 25.31 11.48 -9.35
CA GLU A 200 26.64 11.87 -9.82
C GLU A 200 26.57 13.18 -10.61
N LYS A 201 27.49 14.10 -10.33
CA LYS A 201 27.68 15.35 -11.07
C LYS A 201 29.11 15.44 -11.57
N ILE A 202 29.25 15.62 -12.88
CA ILE A 202 30.53 15.85 -13.53
C ILE A 202 30.71 17.34 -13.80
N THR A 203 31.84 17.87 -13.35
CA THR A 203 32.21 19.27 -13.50
C THR A 203 33.16 19.46 -14.68
N TYR A 204 32.78 20.33 -15.61
CA TYR A 204 33.63 20.71 -16.75
C TYR A 204 34.46 21.97 -16.47
N ASN A 205 34.00 22.83 -15.56
CA ASN A 205 34.61 24.12 -15.24
C ASN A 205 35.06 24.16 -13.79
N ASN A 206 36.25 24.68 -13.54
CA ASN A 206 36.85 24.61 -12.20
C ASN A 206 36.25 25.60 -11.19
N ASN A 207 35.44 26.55 -11.66
CA ASN A 207 34.75 27.54 -10.83
C ASN A 207 33.25 27.21 -10.73
N GLN A 208 32.91 25.94 -10.62
CA GLN A 208 31.52 25.50 -10.49
C GLN A 208 31.07 25.56 -9.03
N MET A 209 29.82 25.94 -8.81
CA MET A 209 29.16 25.88 -7.51
C MET A 209 27.92 24.99 -7.62
N TYR A 210 27.86 23.95 -6.81
CA TYR A 210 26.70 23.07 -6.66
C TYR A 210 26.01 23.36 -5.34
N GLN A 211 24.70 23.58 -5.39
CA GLN A 211 23.86 23.82 -4.23
C GLN A 211 22.71 22.81 -4.21
N TYR A 212 22.61 22.09 -3.10
CA TYR A 212 21.52 21.18 -2.78
C TYR A 212 20.69 21.84 -1.69
N PHE A 213 19.45 22.21 -2.00
CA PHE A 213 18.48 22.69 -1.02
C PHE A 213 17.60 21.52 -0.61
N ILE A 214 17.74 21.10 0.64
CA ILE A 214 17.08 19.93 1.21
C ILE A 214 16.02 20.40 2.19
N THR A 215 14.80 19.92 2.05
CA THR A 215 13.75 20.13 3.05
C THR A 215 13.47 18.82 3.76
N VAL A 216 13.81 18.75 5.04
CA VAL A 216 13.69 17.55 5.87
C VAL A 216 12.33 17.52 6.57
N VAL A 217 11.64 16.39 6.50
CA VAL A 217 10.31 16.15 7.08
C VAL A 217 10.41 15.01 8.10
N PRO A 218 10.23 15.28 9.40
CA PRO A 218 10.18 14.25 10.43
C PRO A 218 9.09 13.23 10.13
N THR A 219 9.43 11.94 10.19
CA THR A 219 8.52 10.83 9.88
C THR A 219 8.57 9.76 10.98
N LYS A 220 7.47 9.59 11.70
CA LYS A 220 7.31 8.54 12.70
C LYS A 220 6.76 7.28 12.04
N LEU A 221 7.55 6.21 12.01
CA LEU A 221 7.12 4.91 11.51
C LEU A 221 6.62 4.06 12.69
N ASN A 222 5.38 3.62 12.61
CA ASN A 222 4.77 2.70 13.57
C ASN A 222 4.15 1.51 12.82
N THR A 223 4.96 0.48 12.61
CA THR A 223 4.60 -0.77 11.94
C THR A 223 4.56 -1.91 12.97
N TYR A 224 3.97 -3.07 12.65
CA TYR A 224 3.94 -4.21 13.59
C TYR A 224 5.34 -4.68 14.05
N GLU A 225 6.34 -4.62 13.16
CA GLU A 225 7.70 -5.11 13.43
C GLU A 225 8.70 -4.01 13.82
N ILE A 226 8.51 -2.78 13.31
CA ILE A 226 9.49 -1.69 13.42
C ILE A 226 8.77 -0.42 13.86
N ALA A 227 9.27 0.18 14.94
CA ALA A 227 8.94 1.53 15.37
C ALA A 227 10.24 2.36 15.35
N ALA A 228 10.29 3.41 14.53
CA ALA A 228 11.50 4.21 14.35
C ALA A 228 11.15 5.66 14.00
N ASP A 229 11.98 6.59 14.47
CA ASP A 229 11.89 8.02 14.15
C ASP A 229 12.84 8.32 12.98
N THR A 230 12.27 8.35 11.78
CA THR A 230 12.99 8.57 10.53
C THR A 230 12.75 9.96 9.98
N HIS A 231 13.50 10.36 8.95
CA HIS A 231 13.23 11.60 8.25
C HIS A 231 13.19 11.35 6.76
N GLN A 232 12.17 11.87 6.12
CA GLN A 232 12.09 11.96 4.68
C GLN A 232 12.61 13.34 4.26
N PHE A 233 13.06 13.48 3.02
CA PHE A 233 13.44 14.78 2.52
C PHE A 233 13.16 14.93 1.04
N SER A 234 12.97 16.18 0.62
CA SER A 234 12.92 16.57 -0.78
C SER A 234 14.16 17.40 -1.11
N VAL A 235 14.57 17.40 -2.38
CA VAL A 235 15.78 18.08 -2.82
C VAL A 235 15.51 18.93 -4.04
N THR A 236 16.05 20.15 -4.02
CA THR A 236 16.15 21.03 -5.18
C THR A 236 17.62 21.32 -5.46
N GLU A 237 18.06 21.06 -6.69
CA GLU A 237 19.44 21.24 -7.11
C GLU A 237 19.61 22.56 -7.87
N ARG A 238 20.70 23.28 -7.60
CA ARG A 238 21.09 24.47 -8.35
C ARG A 238 22.58 24.43 -8.65
N GLU A 239 22.91 24.52 -9.93
CA GLU A 239 24.28 24.63 -10.39
C GLU A 239 24.51 26.01 -11.04
N ARG A 240 25.66 26.64 -10.75
CA ARG A 240 26.08 27.85 -11.45
C ARG A 240 27.59 27.96 -11.54
N MET A 241 28.05 28.63 -12.59
CA MET A 241 29.45 29.00 -12.80
C MET A 241 29.74 30.33 -12.12
N ILE A 242 30.86 30.40 -11.39
CA ILE A 242 31.33 31.61 -10.71
C ILE A 242 32.30 32.35 -11.64
N ASN A 243 31.91 33.56 -12.00
CA ASN A 243 32.61 34.45 -12.92
C ASN A 243 32.54 35.88 -12.38
N HIS A 244 33.52 36.27 -11.57
CA HIS A 244 33.60 37.60 -10.95
C HIS A 244 33.56 38.74 -11.99
N ALA A 245 34.16 38.53 -13.16
CA ALA A 245 34.15 39.51 -14.26
C ALA A 245 32.77 39.68 -14.93
N ALA A 246 31.93 38.65 -14.91
CA ALA A 246 30.58 38.66 -15.47
C ALA A 246 29.51 38.98 -14.41
N GLY A 247 29.91 39.44 -13.22
CA GLY A 247 29.01 39.74 -12.09
C GLY A 247 28.53 38.53 -11.29
N SER A 248 29.03 37.32 -11.58
CA SER A 248 28.73 36.13 -10.78
C SER A 248 29.74 36.02 -9.63
N HIS A 249 29.38 36.65 -8.50
CA HIS A 249 30.13 36.55 -7.25
C HIS A 249 29.69 35.31 -6.44
N GLY A 250 30.64 34.66 -5.79
CA GLY A 250 30.39 33.48 -4.96
C GLY A 250 31.64 32.65 -4.75
N VAL A 251 31.51 31.61 -3.94
CA VAL A 251 32.57 30.63 -3.69
C VAL A 251 32.23 29.36 -4.46
N SER A 252 33.21 28.81 -5.18
CA SER A 252 33.09 27.51 -5.85
C SER A 252 33.15 26.39 -4.81
N GLY A 253 32.31 25.38 -4.94
CA GLY A 253 32.20 24.33 -3.94
C GLY A 253 30.89 23.56 -4.04
N ILE A 254 30.76 22.57 -3.16
CA ILE A 254 29.56 21.75 -3.00
C ILE A 254 28.91 22.18 -1.69
N PHE A 255 27.67 22.64 -1.76
CA PHE A 255 26.93 23.16 -0.62
C PHE A 255 25.66 22.35 -0.44
N VAL A 256 25.53 21.71 0.72
CA VAL A 256 24.31 21.04 1.15
C VAL A 256 23.64 21.91 2.21
N LYS A 257 22.53 22.54 1.82
CA LYS A 257 21.72 23.39 2.70
C LYS A 257 20.47 22.61 3.08
N TYR A 258 20.17 22.51 4.36
CA TYR A 258 18.99 21.80 4.83
C TYR A 258 18.12 22.72 5.69
N ASP A 259 16.80 22.60 5.52
CA ASP A 259 15.79 23.24 6.35
C ASP A 259 14.83 22.17 6.88
N THR A 260 14.47 22.23 8.15
CA THR A 260 13.50 21.30 8.76
C THR A 260 12.07 21.83 8.63
N SER A 261 11.16 20.99 8.15
CA SER A 261 9.73 21.26 8.07
C SER A 261 9.08 21.27 9.46
N SER A 262 8.08 22.12 9.66
CA SER A 262 7.24 22.13 10.86
C SER A 262 6.13 21.07 10.86
N LEU A 263 5.95 20.38 9.73
CA LEU A 263 5.03 19.27 9.57
C LEU A 263 5.75 17.95 9.81
N MET A 264 5.14 17.09 10.61
CA MET A 264 5.55 15.71 10.85
C MET A 264 4.56 14.75 10.20
N VAL A 265 5.07 13.64 9.65
CA VAL A 265 4.25 12.58 9.07
C VAL A 265 4.30 11.35 9.97
N THR A 266 3.15 10.93 10.48
CA THR A 266 3.01 9.66 11.19
C THR A 266 2.52 8.60 10.22
N VAL A 267 3.32 7.55 10.02
CA VAL A 267 2.99 6.42 9.15
C VAL A 267 2.65 5.23 10.03
N SER A 268 1.39 4.79 9.99
CA SER A 268 0.91 3.66 10.79
C SER A 268 0.36 2.54 9.92
N GLU A 269 0.70 1.30 10.26
CA GLU A 269 0.10 0.12 9.64
C GLU A 269 -1.28 -0.16 10.25
N GLN A 270 -2.32 -0.20 9.40
CA GLN A 270 -3.70 -0.43 9.82
C GLN A 270 -4.24 -1.72 9.19
N HIS A 271 -5.07 -2.42 9.95
CA HIS A 271 -5.82 -3.59 9.49
C HIS A 271 -7.31 -3.28 9.52
N MET A 272 -8.09 -3.92 8.66
CA MET A 272 -9.54 -3.78 8.77
C MET A 272 -10.05 -4.45 10.05
N PRO A 273 -10.87 -3.76 10.85
CA PRO A 273 -11.38 -4.33 12.08
C PRO A 273 -12.35 -5.49 11.79
N LEU A 274 -12.36 -6.49 12.68
CA LEU A 274 -13.18 -7.71 12.53
C LEU A 274 -14.68 -7.43 12.32
N TRP A 275 -15.23 -6.41 12.97
CA TRP A 275 -16.66 -6.08 12.79
C TRP A 275 -16.95 -5.69 11.33
N GLN A 276 -16.02 -4.99 10.67
CA GLN A 276 -16.21 -4.48 9.32
C GLN A 276 -16.16 -5.63 8.31
N PHE A 277 -15.28 -6.60 8.55
CA PHE A 277 -15.27 -7.86 7.81
C PHE A 277 -16.59 -8.62 7.95
N LEU A 278 -17.12 -8.76 9.16
CA LEU A 278 -18.38 -9.47 9.39
C LEU A 278 -19.57 -8.79 8.69
N VAL A 279 -19.65 -7.46 8.73
CA VAL A 279 -20.68 -6.69 8.01
C VAL A 279 -20.57 -6.91 6.50
N ARG A 280 -19.35 -6.87 5.94
CA ARG A 280 -19.09 -7.13 4.52
C ARG A 280 -19.47 -8.56 4.12
N LEU A 281 -19.13 -9.55 4.93
CA LEU A 281 -19.49 -10.96 4.70
C LEU A 281 -21.01 -11.18 4.73
N CYS A 282 -21.71 -10.57 5.68
CA CYS A 282 -23.17 -10.58 5.71
C CYS A 282 -23.77 -9.94 4.45
N GLY A 283 -23.21 -8.81 3.99
CA GLY A 283 -23.59 -8.15 2.75
C GLY A 283 -23.43 -9.05 1.50
N ILE A 284 -22.35 -9.83 1.42
CA ILE A 284 -22.14 -10.80 0.33
C ILE A 284 -23.22 -11.88 0.35
N ILE A 285 -23.50 -12.48 1.51
CA ILE A 285 -24.52 -13.53 1.64
C ILE A 285 -25.90 -12.99 1.28
N GLY A 286 -26.27 -11.82 1.83
CA GLY A 286 -27.56 -11.17 1.55
C GLY A 286 -27.71 -10.74 0.08
N GLY A 287 -26.65 -10.21 -0.52
CA GLY A 287 -26.62 -9.79 -1.92
C GLY A 287 -26.80 -10.97 -2.88
N ILE A 288 -26.15 -12.10 -2.63
CA ILE A 288 -26.29 -13.31 -3.47
C ILE A 288 -27.70 -13.89 -3.36
N PHE A 289 -28.27 -13.94 -2.14
CA PHE A 289 -29.62 -14.46 -1.95
C PHE A 289 -30.68 -13.61 -2.67
N SER A 290 -30.56 -12.28 -2.56
CA SER A 290 -31.46 -11.34 -3.25
C SER A 290 -31.33 -11.41 -4.78
N THR A 291 -30.10 -11.43 -5.30
CA THR A 291 -29.84 -11.47 -6.75
C THR A 291 -30.28 -12.79 -7.38
N THR A 292 -30.13 -13.91 -6.68
CA THR A 292 -30.60 -15.22 -7.18
C THR A 292 -32.11 -15.23 -7.41
N GLY A 293 -32.90 -14.67 -6.47
CA GLY A 293 -34.35 -14.54 -6.61
C GLY A 293 -34.77 -13.64 -7.78
N MET A 294 -34.08 -12.50 -7.95
CA MET A 294 -34.34 -11.58 -9.06
C MET A 294 -33.96 -12.19 -10.42
N LEU A 295 -32.85 -12.93 -10.49
CA LEU A 295 -32.40 -13.62 -11.70
C LEU A 295 -33.39 -14.70 -12.11
N HIS A 296 -33.92 -15.48 -11.17
CA HIS A 296 -34.94 -16.49 -11.44
C HIS A 296 -36.22 -15.87 -12.02
N SER A 297 -36.68 -14.75 -11.44
CA SER A 297 -37.84 -14.00 -11.94
C SER A 297 -37.60 -13.44 -13.36
N LEU A 298 -36.40 -12.90 -13.62
CA LEU A 298 -36.03 -12.34 -14.91
C LEU A 298 -35.89 -13.42 -16.00
N VAL A 299 -35.26 -14.55 -15.70
CA VAL A 299 -35.17 -15.70 -16.61
C VAL A 299 -36.57 -16.24 -16.94
N GLY A 300 -37.46 -16.35 -15.94
CA GLY A 300 -38.85 -16.74 -16.15
C GLY A 300 -39.64 -15.75 -17.02
N PHE A 301 -39.43 -14.44 -16.83
CA PHE A 301 -40.02 -13.41 -17.67
C PHE A 301 -39.49 -13.47 -19.11
N CYS A 302 -38.17 -13.58 -19.30
CA CYS A 302 -37.55 -13.74 -20.61
C CYS A 302 -38.04 -14.99 -21.32
N PHE A 303 -38.14 -16.13 -20.63
CA PHE A 303 -38.68 -17.36 -21.18
C PHE A 303 -40.13 -17.19 -21.64
N ASN A 304 -40.99 -16.59 -20.81
CA ASN A 304 -42.38 -16.29 -21.20
C ASN A 304 -42.47 -15.34 -22.39
N VAL A 305 -41.66 -14.27 -22.42
CA VAL A 305 -41.67 -13.31 -23.54
C VAL A 305 -41.17 -13.96 -24.83
N ILE A 306 -40.10 -14.78 -24.78
CA ILE A 306 -39.54 -15.47 -25.94
C ILE A 306 -40.50 -16.56 -26.43
N CYS A 307 -41.05 -17.40 -25.53
CA CYS A 307 -42.04 -18.41 -25.88
C CYS A 307 -43.34 -17.81 -26.43
N CYS A 308 -43.82 -16.69 -25.88
CA CYS A 308 -44.99 -15.99 -26.39
C CYS A 308 -44.72 -15.26 -27.71
N ARG A 309 -43.52 -14.71 -27.93
CA ARG A 309 -43.15 -14.02 -29.19
C ARG A 309 -42.88 -14.97 -30.34
N PHE A 310 -42.35 -16.17 -30.11
CA PHE A 310 -41.95 -17.11 -31.16
C PHE A 310 -42.95 -18.24 -31.46
N LYS A 311 -44.10 -18.32 -30.78
CA LYS A 311 -45.14 -19.36 -31.02
C LYS A 311 -44.57 -20.79 -31.19
N LEU A 312 -43.59 -21.17 -30.37
CA LEU A 312 -43.21 -22.57 -30.23
C LEU A 312 -44.30 -23.25 -29.39
N GLY A 313 -45.10 -24.07 -30.06
CA GLY A 313 -46.36 -24.60 -29.56
C GLY A 313 -46.26 -25.41 -28.26
N VAL A 314 -47.38 -25.34 -27.53
CA VAL A 314 -47.80 -26.11 -26.36
C VAL A 314 -47.29 -25.60 -25.00
N TYR A 315 -47.78 -24.41 -24.63
CA TYR A 315 -48.06 -24.11 -23.23
C TYR A 315 -49.49 -24.58 -22.92
N ARG A 316 -49.65 -25.73 -22.25
CA ARG A 316 -50.94 -26.11 -21.64
C ARG A 316 -51.01 -25.38 -20.30
N PRO A 317 -51.96 -24.46 -20.07
CA PRO A 317 -52.21 -23.99 -18.72
C PRO A 317 -52.68 -25.20 -17.90
N ARG A 318 -52.02 -25.48 -16.77
CA ARG A 318 -52.49 -26.51 -15.84
C ARG A 318 -53.66 -25.91 -15.06
N GLU A 319 -54.88 -26.32 -15.39
CA GLU A 319 -56.05 -25.97 -14.59
C GLU A 319 -55.85 -26.49 -13.17
N VAL A 320 -55.86 -25.56 -12.21
CA VAL A 320 -56.00 -25.90 -10.80
C VAL A 320 -57.44 -26.36 -10.62
N SER A 321 -57.65 -27.67 -10.64
CA SER A 321 -58.87 -28.27 -10.11
C SER A 321 -58.89 -28.02 -8.61
N LEU A 322 -59.52 -26.93 -8.20
CA LEU A 322 -59.99 -26.74 -6.83
C LEU A 322 -60.98 -27.87 -6.54
N ASP A 323 -60.51 -28.93 -5.89
CA ASP A 323 -61.38 -29.96 -5.36
C ASP A 323 -62.21 -29.33 -4.23
N LYS A 324 -63.40 -28.84 -4.59
CA LYS A 324 -64.48 -28.47 -3.67
C LYS A 324 -65.00 -29.74 -3.01
N LYS A 325 -64.21 -30.33 -2.12
CA LYS A 325 -64.65 -31.44 -1.27
C LYS A 325 -63.97 -31.48 0.08
N GLN A 326 -63.74 -30.32 0.71
CA GLN A 326 -63.47 -30.27 2.14
C GLN A 326 -63.92 -28.95 2.79
N THR A 327 -65.03 -28.35 2.33
CA THR A 327 -65.63 -27.16 2.95
C THR A 327 -67.16 -27.22 3.05
N SER A 328 -67.73 -28.44 3.15
CA SER A 328 -69.17 -28.61 3.44
C SER A 328 -69.48 -29.44 4.69
N SER A 329 -68.50 -30.03 5.38
CA SER A 329 -68.75 -30.82 6.61
C SER A 329 -68.45 -30.09 7.93
N VAL A 330 -67.88 -28.88 7.90
CA VAL A 330 -67.50 -28.13 9.11
C VAL A 330 -68.37 -26.90 9.37
N TRP A 331 -69.05 -26.36 8.35
CA TRP A 331 -69.92 -25.17 8.48
C TRP A 331 -71.42 -25.45 8.64
N SER A 332 -71.84 -26.72 8.73
CA SER A 332 -73.24 -27.09 9.01
C SER A 332 -73.49 -27.53 10.46
N LYS A 333 -72.45 -27.59 11.30
CA LYS A 333 -72.56 -27.90 12.74
C LYS A 333 -72.49 -26.70 13.68
N HIS A 334 -72.30 -25.48 13.15
CA HIS A 334 -72.20 -24.26 13.96
C HIS A 334 -73.34 -23.26 13.78
N LEU A 335 -74.37 -23.57 12.98
CA LEU A 335 -75.54 -22.70 12.74
C LEU A 335 -76.88 -23.41 13.02
N LEU A 336 -76.90 -24.37 13.96
CA LEU A 336 -78.11 -25.06 14.42
C LEU A 336 -78.15 -25.20 15.95
N ASN A 337 -77.52 -24.30 16.72
CA ASN A 337 -77.54 -24.38 18.18
C ASN A 337 -77.77 -23.06 18.95
N ASP A 338 -78.18 -21.97 18.29
CA ASP A 338 -78.53 -20.69 18.94
C ASP A 338 -80.04 -20.38 18.87
N ASN A 339 -80.90 -21.39 18.98
CA ASN A 339 -82.34 -21.20 19.17
C ASN A 339 -82.94 -22.37 19.96
N GLN A 340 -82.73 -22.40 21.28
CA GLN A 340 -83.62 -23.04 22.27
C GLN A 340 -83.12 -22.78 23.71
N SER A 341 -84.09 -22.71 24.64
CA SER A 341 -84.07 -22.34 26.07
C SER A 341 -83.97 -20.83 26.31
N GLU A 342 -85.07 -20.08 26.52
CA GLU A 342 -86.00 -20.18 27.66
C GLU A 342 -85.31 -20.35 29.02
#